data_AF-A0A1H1YQI6-F1
#
_entry.id   AF-A0A1H1YQI6-F1
#
_cell.length_a   1.000
_cell.length_b   1.000
_cell.length_c   1.000
_cell.angle_alpha   90.00
_cell.angle_beta   90.00
_cell.angle_gamma   90.00
#
_symmetry.space_group_name_H-M   'P 1'
#
loop_
_entity.id
_entity.type
_entity.pdbx_description
1 polymer ?
#
loop_
_entity_poly.entity_id
_entity_poly.type
_entity_poly.pdbx_seq_one_letter_code
_entity_poly.pdbx_strand_id
1 'polypeptide(L)'
;MNSRDRLLAALDQDIQQDLVSYRQLLALSQSLHVQLLQRDAQAVEDTNHAIAVLVEQASARAQRRSRILSAFSLKAEEQGMNILFASCGREVRDGLEAGWAQLGRLVDACRQQNDYNAQLLAMQHSILDHLLGQTAQADIYAPQYY
;
A
#
# COMPACT_ATOMS: atom_id res chain seq x y z
N MET A 1 -16.38 -27.09 18.03
CA MET A 1 -15.47 -26.01 17.57
C MET A 1 -15.97 -24.71 18.18
N ASN A 2 -15.17 -24.08 19.05
CA ASN A 2 -15.61 -22.96 19.88
C ASN A 2 -15.66 -21.66 19.05
N SER A 3 -16.49 -20.68 19.41
CA SER A 3 -16.62 -19.42 18.64
C SER A 3 -15.30 -18.65 18.58
N ARG A 4 -14.47 -18.78 19.61
CA ARG A 4 -13.11 -18.23 19.69
C ARG A 4 -12.17 -18.81 18.63
N ASP A 5 -12.17 -20.14 18.45
CA ASP A 5 -11.29 -20.81 17.48
C ASP A 5 -11.61 -20.38 16.05
N ARG A 6 -12.90 -20.14 15.75
CA ARG A 6 -13.33 -19.62 14.45
C ARG A 6 -12.85 -18.19 14.20
N LEU A 7 -12.85 -17.33 15.23
CA LEU A 7 -12.36 -15.96 15.13
C LEU A 7 -10.83 -15.94 14.92
N LEU A 8 -10.10 -16.81 15.61
CA LEU A 8 -8.65 -16.95 15.43
C LEU A 8 -8.30 -17.49 14.04
N ALA A 9 -9.01 -18.49 13.55
CA ALA A 9 -8.83 -19.00 12.19
C ALA A 9 -9.13 -17.93 11.12
N ALA A 10 -10.17 -17.12 11.33
CA ALA A 10 -10.48 -16.00 10.44
C ALA A 10 -9.39 -14.91 10.46
N LEU A 11 -8.81 -14.63 11.64
CA LEU A 11 -7.71 -13.69 11.78
C LEU A 11 -6.44 -14.17 11.08
N ASP A 12 -6.08 -15.44 11.25
CA ASP A 12 -4.94 -16.05 10.55
C ASP A 12 -5.14 -15.97 9.04
N GLN A 13 -6.33 -16.35 8.56
CA GLN A 13 -6.67 -16.24 7.14
C GLN A 13 -6.57 -14.79 6.62
N ASP A 14 -7.06 -13.80 7.37
CA ASP A 14 -6.95 -12.39 7.00
C ASP A 14 -5.48 -11.94 6.93
N ILE A 15 -4.62 -12.40 7.85
CA ILE A 15 -3.17 -12.09 7.85
C ILE A 15 -2.50 -12.73 6.64
N GLN A 16 -2.77 -14.01 6.33
CA GLN A 16 -2.19 -14.68 5.17
C GLN A 16 -2.62 -14.02 3.86
N GLN A 17 -3.89 -13.62 3.74
CA GLN A 17 -4.39 -12.89 2.57
C GLN A 17 -3.73 -11.52 2.44
N ASP A 18 -3.54 -10.80 3.55
CA ASP A 18 -2.80 -9.54 3.52
C ASP A 18 -1.35 -9.71 3.10
N LEU A 19 -0.65 -10.74 3.57
CA LEU A 19 0.71 -11.03 3.13
C LEU A 19 0.79 -11.24 1.61
N VAL A 20 -0.20 -11.91 1.01
CA VAL A 20 -0.28 -12.07 -0.45
C VAL A 20 -0.57 -10.72 -1.13
N SER A 21 -1.58 -9.98 -0.68
CA SER A 21 -1.95 -8.70 -1.27
C SER A 21 -0.83 -7.66 -1.19
N TYR A 22 -0.13 -7.55 -0.05
CA TYR A 22 0.96 -6.59 0.09
C TYR A 22 2.21 -6.97 -0.72
N ARG A 23 2.48 -8.27 -0.92
CA ARG A 23 3.54 -8.69 -1.87
C ARG A 23 3.18 -8.31 -3.31
N GLN A 24 1.92 -8.50 -3.70
CA GLN A 24 1.44 -8.07 -5.02
C GLN A 24 1.49 -6.56 -5.17
N LEU A 25 1.07 -5.81 -4.14
CA LEU A 25 1.12 -4.36 -4.11
C LEU A 25 2.56 -3.85 -4.26
N LEU A 26 3.52 -4.46 -3.57
CA LEU A 26 4.93 -4.10 -3.69
C LEU A 26 5.45 -4.32 -5.12
N ALA A 27 5.15 -5.47 -5.72
CA ALA A 27 5.55 -5.79 -7.09
C ALA A 27 4.93 -4.82 -8.13
N LEU A 28 3.66 -4.48 -7.96
CA LEU A 28 2.98 -3.49 -8.80
C LEU A 28 3.57 -2.09 -8.61
N SER A 29 3.88 -1.70 -7.36
CA SER A 29 4.47 -0.40 -7.05
C SER A 29 5.89 -0.25 -7.64
N GLN A 30 6.66 -1.34 -7.69
CA GLN A 30 7.94 -1.40 -8.39
C GLN A 30 7.78 -1.34 -9.91
N SER A 31 6.79 -2.03 -10.46
CA SER A 31 6.48 -2.00 -11.90
C SER A 31 6.04 -0.60 -12.34
N LEU A 32 5.21 0.06 -11.52
CA LEU A 32 4.76 1.43 -11.73
C LEU A 32 5.95 2.40 -11.85
N HIS A 33 7.00 2.21 -11.06
CA HIS A 33 8.21 3.01 -11.15
C HIS A 33 8.85 2.94 -12.54
N VAL A 34 8.99 1.73 -13.08
CA VAL A 34 9.57 1.49 -14.41
C VAL A 34 8.69 2.09 -15.50
N GLN A 35 7.38 1.93 -15.40
CA GLN A 35 6.42 2.48 -16.36
C GLN A 35 6.41 4.01 -16.36
N LEU A 36 6.52 4.64 -15.19
CA LEU A 36 6.66 6.09 -15.04
C LEU A 36 7.94 6.60 -15.71
N LEU A 37 9.06 5.87 -15.60
CA LEU A 37 10.30 6.21 -16.29
C LEU A 37 10.17 6.08 -17.82
N GLN A 38 9.46 5.05 -18.29
CA GLN A 38 9.18 4.81 -19.70
C GLN A 38 8.10 5.75 -20.28
N ARG A 39 7.39 6.49 -19.41
CA ARG A 39 6.25 7.36 -19.77
C ARG A 39 5.13 6.61 -20.47
N ASP A 40 4.95 5.34 -20.13
CA ASP A 40 3.86 4.51 -20.65
C ASP A 40 2.58 4.81 -19.88
N ALA A 41 1.81 5.78 -20.37
CA ALA A 41 0.60 6.25 -19.71
C ALA A 41 -0.45 5.15 -19.54
N GLN A 42 -0.61 4.26 -20.53
CA GLN A 42 -1.60 3.19 -20.45
C GLN A 42 -1.19 2.15 -19.39
N ALA A 43 0.07 1.73 -19.38
CA ALA A 43 0.56 0.79 -18.38
C ALA A 43 0.49 1.37 -16.95
N VAL A 44 0.71 2.68 -16.80
CA VAL A 44 0.54 3.40 -15.53
C VAL A 44 -0.92 3.39 -15.07
N GLU A 45 -1.88 3.67 -15.96
CA GLU A 45 -3.31 3.63 -15.64
C GLU A 45 -3.76 2.23 -15.21
N ASP A 46 -3.39 1.20 -15.99
CA ASP A 46 -3.74 -0.20 -15.70
C ASP A 46 -3.17 -0.65 -14.34
N THR A 47 -1.92 -0.28 -14.06
CA THR A 47 -1.25 -0.61 -12.81
C THR A 47 -1.87 0.11 -11.62
N ASN A 48 -2.23 1.39 -11.77
CA ASN A 48 -2.94 2.14 -10.74
C ASN A 48 -4.32 1.55 -10.44
N HIS A 49 -5.05 1.07 -11.45
CA HIS A 49 -6.32 0.39 -11.23
C HIS A 49 -6.14 -0.90 -10.42
N ALA A 50 -5.14 -1.72 -10.77
CA ALA A 50 -4.83 -2.94 -10.03
C ALA A 50 -4.43 -2.65 -8.56
N ILE A 51 -3.63 -1.59 -8.33
CA ILE A 51 -3.25 -1.13 -6.99
C ILE A 51 -4.50 -0.71 -6.20
N ALA A 52 -5.40 0.08 -6.79
CA ALA A 52 -6.62 0.55 -6.13
C ALA A 52 -7.49 -0.60 -5.61
N VAL A 53 -7.68 -1.65 -6.42
CA VAL A 53 -8.43 -2.86 -6.04
C VAL A 53 -7.78 -3.57 -4.85
N LEU A 54 -6.46 -3.71 -4.84
CA LEU A 54 -5.74 -4.37 -3.74
C LEU A 54 -5.81 -3.56 -2.43
N VAL A 55 -5.73 -2.23 -2.52
CA VAL A 55 -5.86 -1.33 -1.37
C VAL A 55 -7.25 -1.42 -0.76
N GLU A 56 -8.31 -1.45 -1.59
CA GLU A 56 -9.68 -1.60 -1.11
C GLU A 56 -9.88 -2.93 -0.36
N GLN A 57 -9.37 -4.03 -0.92
CA GLN A 57 -9.43 -5.34 -0.28
C GLN A 57 -8.65 -5.38 1.05
N ALA A 58 -7.46 -4.78 1.10
CA ALA A 58 -6.66 -4.68 2.32
C ALA A 58 -7.38 -3.83 3.39
N SER A 59 -8.02 -2.74 2.99
CA SER A 59 -8.83 -1.88 3.88
C SER A 59 -10.02 -2.66 4.48
N ALA A 60 -10.74 -3.43 3.66
CA ALA A 60 -11.84 -4.26 4.14
C ALA A 60 -11.38 -5.29 5.18
N ARG A 61 -10.22 -5.94 4.96
CA ARG A 61 -9.63 -6.89 5.93
C ARG A 61 -9.14 -6.20 7.19
N ALA A 62 -8.54 -5.01 7.10
CA ALA A 62 -8.16 -4.22 8.26
C ALA A 62 -9.38 -3.86 9.14
N GLN A 63 -10.50 -3.47 8.52
CA GLN A 63 -11.76 -3.23 9.23
C GLN A 63 -12.28 -4.50 9.92
N ARG A 64 -12.20 -5.66 9.25
CA ARG A 64 -12.60 -6.94 9.83
C ARG A 64 -11.75 -7.30 11.05
N ARG A 65 -10.42 -7.16 10.97
CA ARG A 65 -9.51 -7.37 12.12
C ARG A 65 -9.83 -6.44 13.28
N SER A 66 -10.12 -5.17 13.00
CA SER A 66 -10.52 -4.19 14.03
C SER A 66 -11.82 -4.61 14.75
N ARG A 67 -12.80 -5.13 14.03
CA ARG A 67 -14.03 -5.69 14.61
C ARG A 67 -13.75 -6.94 15.46
N ILE A 68 -12.85 -7.81 15.01
CA ILE A 68 -12.42 -8.99 15.79
C ILE A 68 -11.79 -8.54 17.11
N LEU A 69 -10.83 -7.61 17.08
CA LEU A 69 -10.20 -7.08 18.30
C LEU A 69 -11.23 -6.44 19.24
N SER A 70 -12.17 -5.69 18.68
CA SER A 70 -13.26 -5.08 19.45
C SER A 70 -14.16 -6.12 20.12
N ALA A 71 -14.42 -7.27 19.47
CA ALA A 71 -15.16 -8.39 20.07
C ALA A 71 -14.42 -9.05 21.25
N PHE A 72 -13.10 -8.87 21.34
CA PHE A 72 -12.29 -9.27 22.49
C PHE A 72 -12.06 -8.13 23.50
N SER A 73 -12.74 -6.99 23.36
CA SER A 73 -12.52 -5.78 24.16
C SER A 73 -11.08 -5.25 24.09
N LEU A 74 -10.38 -5.52 22.98
CA LEU A 74 -9.02 -5.07 22.72
C LEU A 74 -9.05 -3.85 21.79
N LYS A 75 -8.11 -2.93 22.00
CA LYS A 75 -7.91 -1.80 21.07
C LYS A 75 -7.43 -2.31 19.71
N ALA A 76 -7.87 -1.65 18.64
CA ALA A 76 -7.45 -1.93 17.26
C ALA A 76 -6.04 -1.40 16.94
N GLU A 77 -5.10 -1.63 17.85
CA GLU A 77 -3.72 -1.17 17.79
C GLU A 77 -2.78 -2.38 17.86
N GLU A 78 -1.49 -2.17 17.55
CA GLU A 78 -0.45 -3.21 17.59
C GLU A 78 -0.44 -3.98 18.93
N GLN A 79 -0.65 -3.26 20.04
CA GLN A 79 -0.75 -3.85 21.39
C GLN A 79 -1.93 -4.81 21.52
N GLY A 80 -3.07 -4.52 20.87
CA GLY A 80 -4.25 -5.38 20.90
C GLY A 80 -4.02 -6.72 20.22
N MET A 81 -3.31 -6.73 19.09
CA MET A 81 -2.94 -7.98 18.40
C MET A 81 -1.99 -8.83 19.26
N ASN A 82 -0.99 -8.21 19.88
CA ASN A 82 -0.05 -8.91 20.76
C ASN A 82 -0.74 -9.54 21.97
N ILE A 83 -1.70 -8.83 22.59
CA ILE A 83 -2.51 -9.36 23.70
C ILE A 83 -3.36 -10.55 23.23
N LEU A 84 -3.95 -10.47 22.03
CA LEU A 84 -4.73 -11.57 21.47
C LEU A 84 -3.86 -12.81 21.21
N PHE A 85 -2.66 -12.64 20.64
CA PHE A 85 -1.72 -13.73 20.37
C PHE A 85 -1.20 -14.39 21.65
N ALA A 86 -0.93 -13.60 22.70
CA ALA A 86 -0.52 -14.11 24.00
C ALA A 86 -1.56 -15.04 24.65
N SER A 87 -2.82 -14.93 24.23
CA SER A 87 -3.91 -15.79 24.69
C SER A 87 -4.08 -17.10 23.88
N CYS A 88 -3.20 -17.36 22.91
CA CYS A 88 -3.19 -18.55 22.08
C CYS A 88 -2.16 -19.59 22.57
N GLY A 89 -2.32 -20.85 22.14
CA GLY A 89 -1.30 -21.88 22.34
C GLY A 89 -0.01 -21.56 21.58
N ARG A 90 1.14 -22.03 22.08
CA ARG A 90 2.48 -21.64 21.61
C ARG A 90 2.66 -21.75 20.10
N GLU A 91 2.30 -22.88 19.49
CA GLU A 91 2.49 -23.10 18.04
C GLU A 91 1.68 -22.11 17.18
N VAL A 92 0.42 -21.85 17.56
CA VAL A 92 -0.46 -20.92 16.85
C VAL A 92 0.03 -19.48 17.04
N ARG A 93 0.48 -19.15 18.25
CA ARG A 93 1.03 -17.84 18.58
C ARG A 93 2.27 -17.51 17.74
N ASP A 94 3.23 -18.43 17.65
CA ASP A 94 4.47 -18.20 16.93
C ASP A 94 4.22 -17.93 15.44
N GLY A 95 3.28 -18.66 14.82
CA GLY A 95 2.87 -18.44 13.43
C GLY A 95 2.20 -17.08 13.20
N LEU A 96 1.27 -16.70 14.09
CA LEU A 96 0.56 -15.42 14.03
C LEU A 96 1.50 -14.22 14.23
N GLU A 97 2.41 -14.30 15.22
CA GLU A 97 3.41 -13.25 15.48
C GLU A 97 4.37 -13.10 14.30
N ALA A 98 4.84 -14.22 13.72
CA ALA A 98 5.72 -14.19 12.55
C ALA A 98 5.03 -13.58 11.33
N GLY A 99 3.78 -13.97 11.05
CA GLY A 99 2.98 -13.42 9.96
C GLY A 99 2.67 -11.94 10.14
N TRP A 100 2.31 -11.53 11.36
CA TRP A 100 2.04 -10.13 11.69
C TRP A 100 3.29 -9.25 11.54
N ALA A 101 4.43 -9.70 12.06
CA ALA A 101 5.69 -8.98 11.92
C ALA A 101 6.12 -8.88 10.44
N GLN A 102 5.90 -9.93 9.65
CA GLN A 102 6.16 -9.88 8.20
C GLN A 102 5.24 -8.90 7.48
N LEU A 103 3.96 -8.84 7.87
CA LEU A 103 3.00 -7.89 7.31
C LEU A 103 3.45 -6.45 7.57
N GLY A 104 3.87 -6.12 8.79
CA GLY A 104 4.41 -4.80 9.12
C GLY A 104 5.58 -4.40 8.21
N ARG A 105 6.56 -5.30 8.01
CA ARG A 105 7.69 -5.05 7.09
C ARG A 105 7.25 -4.82 5.65
N LEU A 106 6.24 -5.54 5.17
CA LEU A 106 5.72 -5.37 3.81
C LEU A 106 4.97 -4.04 3.65
N VAL A 107 4.20 -3.62 4.64
CA VAL A 107 3.51 -2.33 4.66
C VAL A 107 4.54 -1.20 4.57
N ASP A 108 5.61 -1.26 5.37
CA ASP A 108 6.68 -0.27 5.34
C ASP A 108 7.40 -0.24 3.99
N ALA A 109 7.70 -1.40 3.41
CA ALA A 109 8.32 -1.48 2.08
C ALA A 109 7.42 -0.87 0.99
N CYS A 110 6.11 -1.13 1.04
CA CYS A 110 5.15 -0.54 0.11
C CYS A 110 5.08 0.99 0.26
N ARG A 111 5.13 1.49 1.51
CA ARG A 111 5.16 2.93 1.78
C ARG A 111 6.41 3.58 1.19
N GLN A 112 7.58 3.00 1.42
CA GLN A 112 8.84 3.50 0.86
C GLN A 112 8.80 3.52 -0.68
N GLN A 113 8.29 2.47 -1.31
CA GLN A 113 8.16 2.42 -2.77
C GLN A 113 7.19 3.49 -3.31
N ASN A 114 6.09 3.72 -2.61
CA ASN A 114 5.16 4.79 -2.96
C ASN A 114 5.80 6.18 -2.84
N ASP A 115 6.60 6.41 -1.80
CA ASP A 115 7.33 7.67 -1.62
C ASP A 115 8.34 7.90 -2.76
N TYR A 116 9.04 6.84 -3.21
CA TYR A 116 9.92 6.92 -4.38
C TYR A 116 9.15 7.26 -5.67
N ASN A 117 7.98 6.67 -5.89
CA ASN A 117 7.14 7.00 -7.04
C ASN A 117 6.63 8.44 -7.00
N ALA A 118 6.26 8.95 -5.81
CA ALA A 118 5.86 10.34 -5.62
C ALA A 118 7.01 11.33 -5.91
N GLN A 119 8.23 11.02 -5.48
CA GLN A 119 9.42 11.82 -5.80
C GLN A 119 9.71 11.87 -7.30
N LEU A 120 9.60 10.72 -7.99
CA LEU A 120 9.77 10.65 -9.44
C LEU A 120 8.74 11.53 -10.18
N LEU A 121 7.47 11.45 -9.79
CA LEU A 121 6.41 12.28 -10.37
C LEU A 121 6.66 13.77 -10.15
N ALA A 122 7.07 14.17 -8.94
CA ALA A 122 7.41 15.56 -8.62
C ALA A 122 8.58 16.07 -9.47
N MET A 123 9.59 15.23 -9.70
CA MET A 123 10.71 15.56 -10.59
C MET A 123 10.27 15.71 -12.06
N GLN A 124 9.41 14.81 -12.56
CA GLN A 124 8.90 14.93 -13.92
C GLN A 124 8.05 16.20 -14.10
N HIS A 125 7.23 16.53 -13.10
CA HIS A 125 6.43 17.75 -13.11
C HIS A 125 7.30 19.02 -13.14
N SER A 126 8.34 19.10 -12.30
CA SER A 126 9.23 20.27 -12.26
C SER A 126 10.00 20.48 -13.56
N ILE A 127 10.39 19.41 -14.26
CA ILE A 127 11.01 19.49 -15.59
C ILE A 127 10.01 20.06 -16.61
N LEU A 128 8.77 19.58 -16.60
CA LEU A 128 7.72 20.09 -17.50
C LEU A 128 7.41 21.57 -17.23
N ASP A 129 7.29 21.96 -15.97
CA ASP A 129 7.07 23.36 -15.58
C ASP A 129 8.21 24.26 -16.03
N HIS A 130 9.46 23.80 -15.93
CA HIS A 130 10.61 24.56 -16.39
C HIS A 130 10.60 24.72 -17.92
N LEU A 131 10.35 23.66 -18.67
CA LEU A 131 10.31 23.70 -20.14
C LEU A 131 9.15 24.56 -20.65
N LEU A 132 7.95 24.39 -20.10
CA LEU A 132 6.77 25.16 -20.49
C LEU A 132 6.86 26.62 -20.02
N GLY A 133 7.37 26.86 -18.82
CA GLY A 133 7.59 28.19 -18.27
C GLY A 133 8.64 29.01 -19.04
N GLN A 134 9.68 28.36 -19.56
CA GLN A 134 10.63 28.98 -20.49
C GLN A 134 10.00 29.31 -21.84
N THR A 135 9.09 28.48 -22.33
CA THR A 135 8.41 28.70 -23.61
C THR A 135 7.46 29.91 -23.53
N ALA A 136 6.86 30.18 -22.37
CA ALA A 136 6.02 31.37 -22.15
C ALA A 136 6.79 32.71 -22.11
N GLN A 137 8.10 32.67 -21.85
CA GLN A 137 8.98 33.86 -21.93
C GLN A 137 9.61 34.05 -23.31
N ALA A 138 9.50 33.06 -24.21
CA ALA A 138 9.96 33.15 -25.58
C ALA A 138 8.88 33.81 -26.47
N ASP A 139 8.50 35.04 -26.14
CA ASP A 139 7.65 35.93 -26.97
C ASP A 139 8.46 36.49 -28.17
N ILE A 140 9.23 35.62 -28.83
CA ILE A 140 10.19 35.96 -29.89
C ILE A 140 9.47 36.16 -31.24
N TYR A 141 8.19 35.78 -31.34
CA TYR A 141 7.38 35.89 -32.56
C TYR A 141 6.26 36.93 -32.48
N ALA A 142 6.40 37.97 -31.64
CA ALA A 142 5.50 39.12 -31.73
C ALA A 142 5.81 39.91 -33.02
N PRO A 143 4.88 40.01 -34.00
CA PRO A 143 5.09 40.84 -35.17
C PRO A 143 5.15 42.31 -34.74
N GLN A 144 6.30 42.95 -34.90
CA GLN A 144 6.40 44.39 -34.74
C GLN A 144 5.75 45.06 -35.94
N TYR A 145 4.52 45.53 -35.74
CA TYR A 145 3.87 46.46 -36.66
C TYR A 145 4.56 47.83 -36.50
N TYR A 146 5.23 48.28 -37.56
CA TYR A 146 5.70 49.66 -37.73
C TYR A 146 4.54 50.60 -38.07
#